data_AF-A0A4Q7VJA1-F1
#
_entry.id   AF-A0A4Q7VJA1-F1
#
_cell.length_a   1.000
_cell.length_b   1.000
_cell.length_c   1.000
_cell.angle_alpha   90.00
_cell.angle_beta   90.00
_cell.angle_gamma   90.00
#
_symmetry.space_group_name_H-M   'P 1'
#
loop_
_entity.id
_entity.type
_entity.pdbx_description
1 polymer ?
#
loop_
_entity_poly.entity_id
_entity_poly.type
_entity_poly.pdbx_seq_one_letter_code
_entity_poly.pdbx_strand_id
1 'polypeptide(L)' 'MLDKLFLKRLSRKGKIAYWLGQLVLDSLWALYLFVIMGLSMDEAESLLFVGIFLVLIIWGGICLLAWKKEDESVDSDYSV' A
#
# COMPACT_ATOMS: atom_id res chain seq x y z
N MET A 1 -5.11 1.16 -11.22
CA MET A 1 -6.49 0.62 -11.24
C MET A 1 -6.86 -0.09 -9.94
N LEU A 2 -5.94 -0.79 -9.25
CA LEU A 2 -6.18 -1.36 -7.91
C LEU A 2 -6.51 -0.31 -6.83
N ASP A 3 -5.90 0.88 -6.89
CA ASP A 3 -6.26 2.01 -6.00
C ASP A 3 -7.77 2.26 -5.91
N LYS A 4 -8.49 2.21 -7.05
CA LYS A 4 -9.93 2.43 -7.07
C LYS A 4 -10.72 1.37 -6.31
N LEU A 5 -10.21 0.13 -6.20
CA LEU A 5 -10.83 -0.96 -5.44
C LEU A 5 -10.60 -0.78 -3.93
N PHE A 6 -9.37 -0.47 -3.51
CA PHE A 6 -9.07 -0.16 -2.11
C PHE A 6 -9.81 1.10 -1.64
N LEU A 7 -9.81 2.16 -2.46
CA LEU A 7 -10.53 3.42 -2.18
C LEU A 7 -12.05 3.23 -2.05
N LYS A 8 -12.65 2.16 -2.58
CA LYS A 8 -14.09 1.91 -2.45
C LYS A 8 -14.43 1.23 -1.11
N ARG A 9 -13.51 0.44 -0.56
CA ARG A 9 -13.64 -0.25 0.74
C ARG A 9 -12.95 0.46 1.91
N LEU A 10 -12.26 1.58 1.69
CA LEU A 10 -11.60 2.37 2.74
C LEU A 10 -12.41 3.61 3.13
N SER A 11 -12.53 3.85 4.44
CA SER A 11 -13.03 5.11 5.00
C SER A 11 -12.15 6.31 4.59
N ARG A 12 -12.70 7.54 4.55
CA ARG A 12 -11.94 8.77 4.18
C ARG A 12 -10.61 8.90 4.94
N LYS A 13 -10.58 8.49 6.22
CA LYS A 13 -9.38 8.50 7.07
C LYS A 13 -8.34 7.47 6.59
N GLY A 14 -8.77 6.27 6.21
CA GLY A 14 -7.90 5.23 5.68
C GLY A 14 -7.28 5.60 4.34
N LYS A 15 -7.98 6.36 3.49
CA LYS A 15 -7.42 6.84 2.20
C LYS A 15 -6.21 7.75 2.41
N ILE A 16 -6.32 8.66 3.36
CA ILE A 16 -5.26 9.61 3.70
C ILE A 16 -4.10 8.86 4.35
N ALA A 17 -4.37 7.93 5.26
CA ALA A 17 -3.35 7.08 5.88
C ALA A 17 -2.61 6.20 4.85
N TYR A 18 -3.34 5.64 3.87
CA TYR A 18 -2.75 4.88 2.76
C TYR A 18 -1.78 5.76 1.98
N TRP A 19 -2.21 6.96 1.55
CA TRP A 19 -1.37 7.89 0.80
C TRP A 19 -0.14 8.37 1.58
N LEU A 20 -0.32 8.73 2.85
CA LEU A 20 0.79 9.15 3.72
C LEU A 20 1.79 8.03 3.94
N GLY A 21 1.31 6.82 4.24
CA GLY A 21 2.20 5.67 4.45
C GLY A 21 2.91 5.27 3.17
N GLN A 22 2.23 5.27 2.03
CA GLN A 22 2.83 4.99 0.73
C GLN A 22 3.99 5.97 0.44
N LEU A 23 3.76 7.27 0.63
CA LEU A 23 4.77 8.31 0.39
C LEU A 23 5.97 8.18 1.33
N VAL A 24 5.73 7.83 2.60
CA VAL A 24 6.78 7.58 3.58
C VAL A 24 7.59 6.33 3.22
N LEU A 25 6.94 5.19 2.94
CA LEU A 25 7.63 3.95 2.61
C LEU A 25 8.40 4.06 1.29
N ASP A 26 7.83 4.69 0.26
CA ASP A 26 8.52 4.91 -1.02
C ASP A 26 9.76 5.80 -0.83
N SER A 27 9.65 6.87 -0.03
CA SER A 27 10.79 7.74 0.29
C SER A 27 11.88 6.99 1.07
N LEU A 28 11.47 6.14 2.02
CA LEU A 28 12.39 5.36 2.85
C LEU A 28 13.11 4.27 2.02
N TRP A 29 12.40 3.66 1.08
CA TRP A 29 12.95 2.69 0.14
C TRP A 29 13.95 3.33 -0.83
N ALA A 30 13.58 4.50 -1.40
CA ALA A 30 14.49 5.26 -2.26
C ALA A 30 15.76 5.67 -1.50
N LEU A 31 15.62 6.21 -0.28
CA LEU A 31 16.78 6.55 0.56
C LEU A 31 17.65 5.32 0.85
N TYR A 32 17.06 4.16 1.13
CA TYR A 32 17.81 2.94 1.37
C TYR A 32 18.66 2.54 0.14
N LEU A 33 18.10 2.60 -1.06
CA LEU A 33 18.81 2.22 -2.28
C LEU A 33 19.92 3.22 -2.66
N PHE A 34 19.66 4.51 -2.56
CA PHE A 34 20.62 5.54 -2.95
C PHE A 34 21.66 5.87 -1.88
N VAL A 35 21.28 5.87 -0.59
CA VAL A 35 22.16 6.28 0.51
C VAL A 35 22.92 5.10 1.12
N ILE A 36 22.24 3.97 1.33
CA ILE A 36 22.86 2.81 2.01
C ILE A 36 23.53 1.89 1.01
N MET A 37 22.80 1.48 -0.04
CA MET A 37 23.39 0.60 -1.06
C MET A 37 24.29 1.35 -2.05
N GLY A 38 24.13 2.66 -2.19
CA GLY A 38 24.95 3.46 -3.12
C GLY A 38 24.82 3.00 -4.58
N LEU A 39 23.68 2.40 -4.93
CA LEU A 39 23.45 1.88 -6.28
C LEU A 39 23.32 3.03 -7.28
N SER A 40 23.88 2.83 -8.47
CA SER A 40 23.68 3.71 -9.61
C SER A 40 22.23 3.63 -10.09
N MET A 41 21.70 4.68 -10.77
CA MET A 41 20.30 4.67 -11.23
C MET A 41 19.97 3.47 -12.12
N ASP A 42 20.90 3.00 -12.95
CA ASP A 42 20.72 1.84 -13.84
C ASP A 42 20.52 0.54 -13.05
N GLU A 43 21.35 0.30 -12.02
CA GLU A 43 21.26 -0.91 -11.20
C GLU A 43 20.11 -0.82 -10.18
N ALA A 44 19.84 0.40 -9.71
CA ALA A 44 18.74 0.69 -8.80
C ALA A 44 17.38 0.61 -9.48
N GLU A 45 17.24 0.85 -10.79
CA GLU A 45 15.94 0.89 -11.47
C GLU A 45 15.13 -0.39 -11.23
N SER A 46 15.77 -1.54 -11.44
CA SER A 46 15.14 -2.85 -11.25
C SER A 46 14.75 -3.10 -9.79
N LEU A 47 15.64 -2.76 -8.85
CA LEU A 47 15.43 -2.94 -7.41
C LEU A 47 14.42 -1.94 -6.82
N LEU A 48 14.40 -0.72 -7.34
CA LEU A 48 13.42 0.32 -7.03
C LEU A 48 12.04 -0.15 -7.44
N PHE A 49 11.88 -0.61 -8.68
CA PHE A 49 10.59 -1.03 -9.20
C PHE A 49 10.03 -2.23 -8.44
N VAL A 50 10.87 -3.25 -8.20
CA VAL A 50 10.47 -4.43 -7.42
C VAL A 50 10.12 -4.07 -5.99
N GLY A 51 10.92 -3.21 -5.34
CA GLY A 51 10.68 -2.82 -3.96
C GLY A 51 9.44 -1.94 -3.78
N ILE A 52 9.21 -0.96 -4.66
CA ILE A 52 7.97 -0.17 -4.66
C ILE A 52 6.75 -1.09 -4.85
N PHE A 53 6.85 -2.10 -5.71
CA PHE A 53 5.75 -3.04 -5.94
C PHE A 53 5.46 -3.88 -4.69
N LEU A 54 6.49 -4.37 -3.99
CA LEU A 54 6.35 -5.10 -2.73
C LEU A 54 5.77 -4.22 -1.62
N VAL A 55 6.29 -3.00 -1.49
CA VAL A 55 5.81 -1.98 -0.55
C VAL A 55 4.33 -1.71 -0.78
N LEU A 56 3.92 -1.52 -2.04
CA LEU A 56 2.53 -1.25 -2.41
C LEU A 56 1.60 -2.41 -2.02
N ILE A 57 2.01 -3.66 -2.27
CA ILE A 57 1.20 -4.84 -1.92
C ILE A 57 1.10 -5.00 -0.40
N ILE A 58 2.22 -4.93 0.32
CA ILE A 58 2.26 -5.12 1.77
C ILE A 58 1.50 -4.00 2.47
N TRP A 59 1.80 -2.74 2.12
CA TRP A 59 1.17 -1.58 2.73
C TRP A 59 -0.31 -1.46 2.35
N GLY A 60 -0.64 -1.73 1.08
CA GLY A 60 -2.03 -1.82 0.62
C GLY A 60 -2.82 -2.89 1.36
N GLY A 61 -2.23 -4.07 1.59
CA GLY A 61 -2.83 -5.15 2.38
C GLY A 61 -3.06 -4.74 3.84
N ILE A 62 -2.06 -4.13 4.49
CA ILE A 62 -2.16 -3.66 5.88
C ILE A 62 -3.23 -2.57 6.00
N CYS A 63 -3.25 -1.60 5.08
CA CYS A 63 -4.27 -0.54 5.09
C CYS A 63 -5.68 -1.10 4.86
N LEU A 64 -5.83 -2.14 4.03
CA LEU A 64 -7.11 -2.83 3.85
C LEU A 64 -7.50 -3.51 5.16
N LEU A 65 -6.62 -4.26 5.83
CA LEU A 65 -6.97 -4.91 7.10
C LEU A 65 -7.26 -3.91 8.24
N ALA A 66 -6.48 -2.84 8.36
CA ALA A 66 -6.60 -1.87 9.44
C ALA A 66 -7.77 -0.87 9.25
N TRP A 67 -8.11 -0.53 8.00
CA TRP A 67 -9.17 0.43 7.66
C TRP A 67 -10.22 -0.14 6.70
N LYS A 68 -10.41 -1.48 6.69
CA LYS A 68 -11.55 -2.12 6.04
C LYS A 68 -12.78 -1.44 6.60
N LYS A 69 -13.50 -0.70 5.76
CA LYS A 69 -14.81 -0.18 6.12
C LYS A 69 -15.66 -1.41 6.47
N GLU A 70 -16.19 -1.45 7.69
CA GLU A 70 -17.25 -2.39 8.06
C GLU A 70 -18.41 -2.18 7.09
N ASP A 71 -18.43 -2.97 6.03
CA ASP A 71 -19.57 -3.12 5.12
C ASP A 71 -19.83 -4.63 5.00
N GLU A 72 -19.83 -5.30 6.15
CA GLU A 72 -20.08 -6.72 6.29
C GLU A 72 -20.78 -7.00 7.63
N SER A 73 -21.91 -6.32 7.83
CA SER A 73 -22.94 -6.73 8.79
C SER A 73 -24.18 -7.28 8.07
N VAL A 74 -24.05 -7.79 6.83
CA VAL A 74 -25.13 -8.51 6.11
C VAL A 74 -24.54 -9.47 5.06
N ASP A 75 -23.89 -10.55 5.50
CA ASP A 75 -23.94 -11.84 4.77
C ASP A 75 -23.82 -13.01 5.76
N SER A 76 -24.40 -12.83 6.95
CA SER A 76 -24.56 -13.86 7.98
C SER A 76 -26.04 -14.25 8.14
N ASP A 77 -26.92 -13.88 7.20
CA ASP A 77 -28.36 -14.13 7.37
C ASP A 77 -29.08 -14.29 6.02
N TYR A 78 -28.67 -15.29 5.25
CA TYR A 78 -29.64 -16.08 4.49
C TYR A 78 -29.74 -17.44 5.17
N SER A 79 -30.41 -17.43 6.33
CA SER A 79 -31.11 -18.59 6.86
C SER A 79 -32.21 -19.02 5.87
N VAL A 80 -32.18 -20.28 5.39
CA VAL A 80 -33.25 -21.29 5.52
C VAL A 80 -32.59 -22.66 5.37
#